data_AF-A0A1I7H6I3-F1
#
_entry.id   AF-A0A1I7H6I3-F1
#
_cell.length_a   1.000
_cell.length_b   1.000
_cell.length_c   1.000
_cell.angle_alpha   90.00
_cell.angle_beta   90.00
_cell.angle_gamma   90.00
#
_symmetry.space_group_name_H-M   'P 1'
#
loop_
_entity.id
_entity.type
_entity.pdbx_description
1 polymer ?
#
loop_
_entity_poly.entity_id
_entity_poly.type
_entity_poly.pdbx_seq_one_letter_code
_entity_poly.pdbx_strand_id
1 'polypeptide(L)'
;MMLLHTFISLLLSLILVADNPLKLQQDLQRNLQQLQQSNSHFISDNSLLDPSIQTVANDLQLFGLVANINLENAIHSQQQQGPHQVQQWTFTDGAIRQITQIESNIVLDTVVTQRYLNGRAPTQQRINNKFTFRTYVVSTDEAPSKLYYLTEEEQGLLAYTSGEKQVQITYTSPKQGLSDILPRYQREVKQLVEFLVQR
;
A
#
# COMPACT_ATOMS: atom_id res chain seq x y z
N MET A 1 -11.11 -28.43 22.36
CA MET A 1 -11.15 -27.32 21.39
C MET A 1 -9.85 -26.49 21.31
N MET A 2 -8.67 -27.03 21.70
CA MET A 2 -7.37 -26.33 21.56
C MET A 2 -6.53 -26.82 20.37
N LEU A 3 -6.88 -27.96 19.75
CA LEU A 3 -6.08 -28.61 18.70
C LEU A 3 -6.32 -28.05 17.29
N LEU A 4 -7.42 -27.32 17.06
CA LEU A 4 -7.74 -26.77 15.73
C LEU A 4 -6.99 -25.45 15.46
N HIS A 5 -6.67 -24.68 16.50
CA HIS A 5 -5.95 -23.40 16.35
C HIS A 5 -4.44 -23.59 16.11
N THR A 6 -3.84 -24.67 16.64
CA THR A 6 -2.42 -24.96 16.40
C THR A 6 -2.15 -25.45 14.98
N PHE A 7 -3.11 -26.09 14.32
CA PHE A 7 -2.93 -26.54 12.92
C PHE A 7 -2.99 -25.40 11.91
N ILE A 8 -3.78 -24.34 12.17
CA ILE A 8 -3.86 -23.18 11.27
C ILE A 8 -2.56 -22.38 11.31
N SER A 9 -1.95 -22.19 12.49
CA SER A 9 -0.65 -21.51 12.59
C SER A 9 0.50 -22.29 11.95
N LEU A 10 0.44 -23.63 11.92
CA LEU A 10 1.49 -24.46 11.34
C LEU A 10 1.39 -24.58 9.81
N LEU A 11 0.18 -24.51 9.24
CA LEU A 11 -0.03 -24.55 7.80
C LEU A 11 0.41 -23.25 7.09
N LEU A 12 0.49 -22.13 7.81
CA LEU A 12 1.00 -20.86 7.28
C LEU A 12 2.55 -20.76 7.28
N SER A 13 3.25 -21.56 8.09
CA SER A 13 4.72 -21.50 8.19
C SER A 13 5.48 -22.28 7.11
N LEU A 14 4.78 -23.05 6.25
CA LEU A 14 5.40 -23.93 5.24
C LEU A 14 5.30 -23.43 3.80
N ILE A 15 4.89 -22.18 3.58
CA ILE A 15 5.10 -21.54 2.28
C ILE A 15 6.59 -21.20 2.19
N LEU A 16 7.35 -22.15 1.64
CA LEU A 16 8.65 -21.90 1.03
C LEU A 16 8.60 -20.52 0.37
N VAL A 17 9.50 -19.63 0.80
CA VAL A 17 9.78 -18.35 0.17
C VAL A 17 10.38 -18.68 -1.20
N ALA A 18 9.54 -19.11 -2.15
CA ALA A 18 9.76 -18.72 -3.52
C ALA A 18 9.83 -17.20 -3.48
N ASP A 19 10.91 -16.64 -4.01
CA ASP A 19 11.06 -15.21 -4.22
C ASP A 19 9.90 -14.79 -5.12
N ASN A 20 8.74 -14.50 -4.53
CA ASN A 20 7.62 -13.93 -5.25
C ASN A 20 7.93 -12.43 -5.33
N PRO A 21 8.33 -11.92 -6.50
CA PRO A 21 8.69 -10.51 -6.63
C PRO A 21 7.49 -9.60 -6.32
N LEU A 22 6.25 -10.12 -6.45
CA LEU A 22 5.03 -9.45 -6.02
C LEU A 22 4.83 -9.59 -4.50
N LYS A 23 5.01 -8.48 -3.76
CA LYS A 23 4.88 -8.42 -2.30
C LYS A 23 3.45 -8.18 -1.79
N LEU A 24 2.45 -8.13 -2.68
CA LEU A 24 1.08 -7.72 -2.35
C LEU A 24 0.46 -8.58 -1.23
N GLN A 25 0.63 -9.90 -1.28
CA GLN A 25 0.07 -10.80 -0.26
C GLN A 25 0.63 -10.50 1.14
N GLN A 26 1.94 -10.26 1.23
CA GLN A 26 2.63 -9.93 2.47
C GLN A 26 2.14 -8.58 3.02
N ASP A 27 1.99 -7.60 2.14
CA ASP A 27 1.48 -6.27 2.51
C ASP A 27 0.02 -6.30 2.96
N LEU A 28 -0.84 -7.09 2.31
CA LEU A 28 -2.24 -7.25 2.74
C LEU A 28 -2.32 -7.86 4.14
N GLN A 29 -1.56 -8.94 4.39
CA GLN A 29 -1.54 -9.60 5.69
C GLN A 29 -1.05 -8.68 6.80
N ARG A 30 0.11 -8.03 6.59
CA ARG A 30 0.68 -7.07 7.55
C ARG A 30 -0.30 -5.93 7.83
N ASN A 31 -0.87 -5.33 6.79
CA ASN A 31 -1.70 -4.16 6.95
C ASN A 31 -3.03 -4.48 7.63
N LEU A 32 -3.64 -5.63 7.34
CA LEU A 32 -4.83 -6.09 8.06
C LEU A 32 -4.54 -6.30 9.55
N GLN A 33 -3.40 -6.92 9.86
CA GLN A 33 -2.97 -7.11 11.24
C GLN A 33 -2.76 -5.75 11.94
N GLN A 34 -2.11 -4.79 11.29
CA GLN A 34 -1.89 -3.45 11.84
C GLN A 34 -3.21 -2.69 12.06
N LEU A 35 -4.16 -2.77 11.13
CA LEU A 35 -5.49 -2.15 11.29
C LEU A 35 -6.25 -2.74 12.49
N GLN A 36 -6.16 -4.04 12.70
CA GLN A 36 -6.80 -4.73 13.82
C GLN A 36 -6.15 -4.42 15.17
N GLN A 37 -4.83 -4.18 15.19
CA GLN A 37 -4.08 -3.89 16.41
C GLN A 37 -4.05 -2.38 16.74
N SER A 38 -4.19 -1.52 15.75
CA SER A 38 -4.18 -0.07 15.92
C SER A 38 -5.52 0.43 16.45
N ASN A 39 -5.54 0.82 17.73
CA ASN A 39 -6.74 1.31 18.40
C ASN A 39 -7.18 2.72 17.96
N SER A 40 -6.46 3.36 17.02
CA SER A 40 -6.67 4.77 16.71
C SER A 40 -6.33 5.11 15.26
N HIS A 41 -7.32 4.88 14.39
CA HIS A 41 -7.32 5.29 13.00
C HIS A 41 -8.71 5.80 12.60
N PHE A 42 -8.75 6.59 11.53
CA PHE A 42 -9.95 7.09 10.88
C PHE A 42 -10.01 6.55 9.46
N ILE A 43 -11.18 6.03 9.08
CA ILE A 43 -11.43 5.49 7.74
C ILE A 43 -12.32 6.48 7.01
N SER A 44 -11.83 7.04 5.92
CA SER A 44 -12.63 7.83 4.99
C SER A 44 -13.00 6.95 3.81
N ASP A 45 -14.28 6.71 3.59
CA ASP A 45 -14.81 5.92 2.48
C ASP A 45 -15.86 6.77 1.75
N ASN A 46 -15.72 6.93 0.43
CA ASN A 46 -16.66 7.72 -0.37
C ASN A 46 -17.97 6.97 -0.71
N SER A 47 -18.06 5.67 -0.41
CA SER A 47 -19.18 4.80 -0.78
C SER A 47 -20.04 4.36 0.42
N LEU A 48 -19.55 4.55 1.64
CA LEU A 48 -20.21 4.11 2.88
C LEU A 48 -20.29 5.27 3.88
N LEU A 49 -21.42 5.38 4.58
CA LEU A 49 -21.61 6.37 5.63
C LEU A 49 -20.84 6.02 6.91
N ASP A 50 -20.79 4.73 7.25
CA ASP A 50 -20.16 4.21 8.47
C ASP A 50 -19.09 3.15 8.11
N PRO A 51 -17.92 3.57 7.61
CA PRO A 51 -16.85 2.63 7.29
C PRO A 51 -16.27 1.99 8.57
N SER A 52 -15.83 0.75 8.45
CA SER A 52 -15.24 -0.02 9.55
C SER A 52 -14.06 -0.85 9.08
N ILE A 53 -13.28 -1.38 10.03
CA ILE A 53 -12.21 -2.33 9.72
C ILE A 53 -12.76 -3.55 8.98
N GLN A 54 -13.97 -4.00 9.32
CA GLN A 54 -14.60 -5.15 8.66
C GLN A 54 -14.91 -4.85 7.19
N THR A 55 -15.39 -3.65 6.87
CA THR A 55 -15.65 -3.28 5.46
C THR A 55 -14.35 -3.18 4.68
N VAL A 56 -13.29 -2.63 5.29
CA VAL A 56 -11.94 -2.63 4.69
C VAL A 56 -11.44 -4.05 4.45
N ALA A 57 -11.56 -4.94 5.45
CA ALA A 57 -11.12 -6.33 5.33
C ALA A 57 -11.85 -7.08 4.21
N ASN A 58 -13.15 -6.82 4.03
CA ASN A 58 -13.93 -7.39 2.94
C ASN A 58 -13.46 -6.86 1.58
N ASP A 59 -13.23 -5.55 1.44
CA ASP A 59 -12.73 -4.98 0.19
C ASP A 59 -11.34 -5.53 -0.18
N LEU A 60 -10.47 -5.72 0.81
CA LEU A 60 -9.13 -6.26 0.63
C LEU A 60 -9.10 -7.72 0.17
N GLN A 61 -10.21 -8.47 0.25
CA GLN A 61 -10.30 -9.80 -0.32
C GLN A 61 -10.09 -9.79 -1.83
N LEU A 62 -10.56 -8.76 -2.54
CA LEU A 62 -10.36 -8.63 -3.98
C LEU A 62 -8.87 -8.45 -4.33
N PHE A 63 -8.14 -7.66 -3.54
CA PHE A 63 -6.70 -7.54 -3.67
C PHE A 63 -5.99 -8.87 -3.32
N GLY A 64 -6.52 -9.62 -2.36
CA GLY A 64 -6.06 -10.96 -2.03
C GLY A 64 -6.19 -11.93 -3.22
N LEU A 65 -7.27 -11.84 -4.00
CA LEU A 65 -7.39 -12.64 -5.23
C LEU A 65 -6.27 -12.32 -6.22
N VAL A 66 -5.97 -11.03 -6.42
CA VAL A 66 -4.87 -10.59 -7.29
C VAL A 66 -3.52 -11.07 -6.78
N ALA A 67 -3.29 -10.98 -5.48
CA ALA A 67 -2.04 -11.38 -4.85
C ALA A 67 -1.71 -12.89 -5.00
N ASN A 68 -2.73 -13.71 -5.25
CA ASN A 68 -2.61 -15.16 -5.44
C ASN A 68 -2.69 -15.60 -6.90
N ILE A 69 -2.68 -14.66 -7.86
CA ILE A 69 -2.62 -15.01 -9.29
C ILE A 69 -1.30 -15.70 -9.59
N ASN A 70 -1.36 -16.76 -10.40
CA ASN A 70 -0.16 -17.40 -10.92
C ASN A 70 0.53 -16.46 -11.92
N LEU A 71 1.75 -16.02 -11.59
CA LEU A 71 2.56 -15.12 -12.42
C LEU A 71 3.44 -15.84 -13.44
N GLU A 72 3.48 -17.18 -13.45
CA GLU A 72 4.36 -17.98 -14.34
C GLU A 72 4.15 -17.69 -15.83
N ASN A 73 2.90 -17.39 -16.22
CA ASN A 73 2.55 -17.11 -17.61
C ASN A 73 2.54 -15.60 -17.94
N ALA A 74 2.93 -14.75 -17.00
CA ALA A 74 3.01 -13.32 -17.22
C ALA A 74 4.38 -12.92 -17.80
N ILE A 75 4.38 -11.97 -18.71
CA ILE A 75 5.60 -11.31 -19.15
C ILE A 75 6.02 -10.35 -18.03
N HIS A 76 7.11 -10.69 -17.35
CA HIS A 76 7.67 -9.87 -16.28
C HIS A 76 8.67 -8.84 -16.81
N SER A 77 8.56 -7.60 -16.34
CA SER A 77 9.57 -6.57 -16.54
C SER A 77 9.84 -5.81 -15.25
N GLN A 78 11.09 -5.38 -15.10
CA GLN A 78 11.53 -4.56 -13.98
C GLN A 78 12.34 -3.39 -14.52
N GLN A 79 12.04 -2.20 -14.02
CA GLN A 79 12.72 -0.97 -14.42
C GLN A 79 12.81 0.02 -13.26
N GLN A 80 13.83 0.86 -13.30
CA GLN A 80 13.97 1.99 -12.40
C GLN A 80 13.47 3.26 -13.12
N GLN A 81 12.51 3.97 -12.52
CA GLN A 81 11.97 5.23 -13.02
C GLN A 81 12.16 6.31 -11.95
N GLY A 82 13.21 7.12 -12.10
CA GLY A 82 13.61 8.06 -11.05
C GLY A 82 13.89 7.34 -9.71
N PRO A 83 13.25 7.73 -8.59
CA PRO A 83 13.41 7.06 -7.30
C PRO A 83 12.56 5.78 -7.16
N HIS A 84 11.78 5.40 -8.18
CA HIS A 84 10.82 4.32 -8.11
C HIS A 84 11.35 3.04 -8.77
N GLN A 85 11.28 1.92 -8.06
CA GLN A 85 11.47 0.60 -8.64
C GLN A 85 10.11 0.08 -9.09
N VAL A 86 9.96 -0.14 -10.39
CA VAL A 86 8.71 -0.58 -11.02
C VAL A 86 8.87 -2.03 -11.48
N GLN A 87 7.95 -2.88 -11.06
CA GLN A 87 7.81 -4.26 -11.52
C GLN A 87 6.44 -4.41 -12.17
N GLN A 88 6.38 -5.05 -13.33
CA GLN A 88 5.17 -5.22 -14.11
C GLN A 88 5.04 -6.67 -14.57
N TRP A 89 3.86 -7.24 -14.39
CA TRP A 89 3.47 -8.54 -14.91
C TRP A 89 2.33 -8.33 -15.90
N THR A 90 2.60 -8.58 -17.18
CA THR A 90 1.63 -8.42 -18.27
C THR A 90 1.09 -9.77 -18.70
N PHE A 91 -0.22 -9.88 -18.81
CA PHE A 91 -0.92 -11.12 -19.16
C PHE A 91 -1.53 -11.02 -20.56
N THR A 92 -1.38 -12.07 -21.35
CA THR A 92 -2.01 -12.18 -22.69
C THR A 92 -3.47 -12.58 -22.61
N ASP A 93 -3.86 -13.29 -21.55
CA ASP A 93 -5.16 -13.92 -21.40
C ASP A 93 -5.82 -13.57 -20.05
N GLY A 94 -7.15 -13.67 -20.02
CA GLY A 94 -7.95 -13.32 -18.84
C GLY A 94 -8.33 -11.84 -18.77
N ALA A 95 -9.09 -11.48 -17.73
CA ALA A 95 -9.62 -10.12 -17.55
C ALA A 95 -8.58 -9.13 -17.01
N ILE A 96 -7.53 -9.63 -16.33
CA ILE A 96 -6.42 -8.81 -15.84
C ILE A 96 -5.39 -8.73 -16.95
N ARG A 97 -5.04 -7.52 -17.35
CA ARG A 97 -4.03 -7.27 -18.38
C ARG A 97 -2.67 -7.01 -17.79
N GLN A 98 -2.63 -6.40 -16.61
CA GLN A 98 -1.38 -6.02 -15.99
C GLN A 98 -1.51 -5.90 -14.48
N ILE A 99 -0.47 -6.33 -13.78
CA ILE A 99 -0.23 -5.99 -12.37
C ILE A 99 1.04 -5.17 -12.33
N THR A 100 1.00 -4.01 -11.70
CA THR A 100 2.16 -3.12 -11.52
C THR A 100 2.42 -2.94 -10.03
N GLN A 101 3.65 -3.21 -9.59
CA GLN A 101 4.15 -2.88 -8.25
C GLN A 101 5.18 -1.75 -8.37
N ILE A 102 4.99 -0.69 -7.60
CA ILE A 102 5.89 0.45 -7.52
C ILE A 102 6.40 0.54 -6.09
N GLU A 103 7.66 0.21 -5.88
CA GLU A 103 8.35 0.39 -4.60
C GLU A 103 9.17 1.68 -4.62
N SER A 104 9.16 2.44 -3.53
CA SER A 104 9.92 3.69 -3.43
C SER A 104 10.48 3.88 -2.03
N ASN A 105 11.78 4.13 -1.99
CA ASN A 105 12.52 4.37 -0.76
C ASN A 105 12.82 5.88 -0.66
N ILE A 106 12.16 6.57 0.27
CA ILE A 106 12.31 8.01 0.48
C ILE A 106 12.98 8.24 1.83
N VAL A 107 14.08 9.00 1.85
CA VAL A 107 14.74 9.44 3.08
C VAL A 107 14.36 10.89 3.33
N LEU A 108 13.80 11.16 4.51
CA LEU A 108 13.52 12.50 5.01
C LEU A 108 14.51 12.83 6.11
N ASP A 109 15.36 13.82 5.88
CA ASP A 109 16.23 14.42 6.88
C ASP A 109 15.96 15.92 6.90
N THR A 110 15.15 16.36 7.87
CA THR A 110 14.69 17.76 7.95
C THR A 110 14.73 18.26 9.38
N VAL A 111 14.79 19.58 9.54
CA VAL A 111 14.68 20.25 10.84
C VAL A 111 13.41 21.08 10.85
N VAL A 112 12.48 20.70 11.74
CA VAL A 112 11.25 21.46 11.96
C VAL A 112 11.41 22.39 13.15
N THR A 113 10.91 23.61 13.01
CA THR A 113 10.90 24.60 14.08
C THR A 113 9.51 24.64 14.70
N GLN A 114 9.40 24.22 15.95
CA GLN A 114 8.16 24.31 16.72
C GLN A 114 8.05 25.70 17.34
N ARG A 115 7.04 26.46 16.91
CA ARG A 115 6.68 27.75 17.51
C ARG A 115 5.60 27.54 18.56
N TYR A 116 5.79 28.12 19.74
CA TYR A 116 4.82 28.01 20.82
C TYR A 116 3.94 29.25 20.86
N LEU A 117 2.62 29.05 20.98
CA LEU A 117 1.65 30.14 21.08
C LEU A 117 1.77 30.93 22.40
N ASN A 118 2.45 30.39 23.41
CA ASN A 118 2.66 31.01 24.72
C ASN A 118 3.94 31.87 24.82
N GLY A 119 4.55 32.24 23.69
CA GLY A 119 5.73 33.12 23.66
C GLY A 119 7.05 32.47 24.08
N ARG A 120 7.11 31.14 24.25
CA ARG A 120 8.38 30.43 24.44
C ARG A 120 9.25 30.51 23.18
N ALA A 121 10.56 30.52 23.39
CA ALA A 121 11.52 30.45 22.29
C ALA A 121 11.25 29.20 21.42
N PRO A 122 11.30 29.31 20.07
CA PRO A 122 11.09 28.17 19.20
C PRO A 122 12.11 27.08 19.47
N THR A 123 11.68 25.82 19.48
CA THR A 123 12.57 24.66 19.56
C THR A 123 12.74 24.04 18.18
N GLN A 124 13.95 23.60 17.87
CA GLN A 124 14.23 22.85 16.66
C GLN A 124 14.21 21.36 16.98
N GLN A 125 13.54 20.58 16.14
CA GLN A 125 13.55 19.13 16.20
C GLN A 125 14.00 18.60 14.84
N ARG A 126 15.05 17.78 14.83
CA ARG A 126 15.46 17.04 13.64
C ARG A 126 14.56 15.81 13.49
N ILE A 127 13.99 15.65 12.30
CA ILE A 127 13.26 14.46 11.88
C ILE A 127 14.14 13.74 10.88
N ASN A 128 14.52 12.51 11.21
CA ASN A 128 15.20 11.60 10.30
C ASN A 128 14.37 10.33 10.21
N ASN A 129 13.74 10.12 9.06
CA ASN A 129 12.92 8.95 8.80
C ASN A 129 13.17 8.41 7.40
N LYS A 130 13.12 7.10 7.27
CA LYS A 130 13.07 6.41 5.98
C LYS A 130 11.66 5.90 5.77
N PHE A 131 11.15 6.04 4.55
CA PHE A 131 9.84 5.54 4.15
C PHE A 131 9.99 4.57 3.00
N THR A 132 9.35 3.42 3.12
CA THR A 132 9.24 2.44 2.03
C THR A 132 7.79 2.39 1.62
N PHE A 133 7.45 3.09 0.55
CA PHE A 133 6.11 3.04 -0.03
C PHE A 133 6.01 1.91 -1.04
N ARG A 134 4.88 1.21 -1.04
CA ARG A 134 4.51 0.29 -2.11
C ARG A 134 3.13 0.65 -2.64
N THR A 135 3.07 0.86 -3.94
CA THR A 135 1.81 1.03 -4.67
C THR A 135 1.60 -0.18 -5.57
N TYR A 136 0.38 -0.69 -5.60
CA TYR A 136 -0.06 -1.72 -6.53
C TYR A 136 -1.16 -1.17 -7.42
N VAL A 137 -1.07 -1.43 -8.71
CA VAL A 137 -2.09 -1.07 -9.69
C VAL A 137 -2.43 -2.29 -10.52
N VAL A 138 -3.72 -2.54 -10.70
CA VAL A 138 -4.22 -3.64 -11.52
C VAL A 138 -5.01 -3.07 -12.69
N SER A 139 -4.54 -3.38 -13.88
CA SER A 139 -5.17 -3.00 -15.15
C SER A 139 -6.01 -4.17 -15.65
N THR A 140 -7.20 -3.84 -16.16
CA THR A 140 -8.14 -4.78 -16.77
C THR A 140 -8.55 -4.28 -18.15
N ASP A 141 -9.27 -5.10 -18.91
CA ASP A 141 -9.88 -4.67 -20.18
C ASP A 141 -10.81 -3.47 -20.04
N GLU A 142 -11.48 -3.33 -18.89
CA GLU A 142 -12.46 -2.27 -18.66
C GLU A 142 -11.84 -0.97 -18.16
N ALA A 143 -10.74 -1.07 -17.42
CA ALA A 143 -10.13 0.06 -16.74
C ALA A 143 -8.63 -0.14 -16.53
N PRO A 144 -7.80 0.88 -16.86
CA PRO A 144 -6.35 0.81 -16.71
C PRO A 144 -5.86 0.84 -15.26
N SER A 145 -6.71 1.28 -14.33
CA SER A 145 -6.43 1.30 -12.89
C SER A 145 -7.66 0.83 -12.12
N LYS A 146 -8.13 -0.40 -12.42
CA LYS A 146 -9.33 -0.97 -11.80
C LYS A 146 -9.17 -1.09 -10.28
N LEU A 147 -7.98 -1.50 -9.85
CA LEU A 147 -7.59 -1.56 -8.44
C LEU A 147 -6.33 -0.73 -8.22
N TYR A 148 -6.31 0.00 -7.11
CA TYR A 148 -5.17 0.75 -6.61
C TYR A 148 -4.99 0.45 -5.13
N TYR A 149 -3.77 0.22 -4.68
CA TYR A 149 -3.44 -0.01 -3.27
C TYR A 149 -2.17 0.72 -2.91
N LEU A 150 -2.18 1.46 -1.82
CA LEU A 150 -1.03 2.21 -1.32
C LEU A 150 -0.78 1.89 0.15
N THR A 151 0.43 1.44 0.44
CA THR A 151 0.93 1.21 1.79
C THR A 151 2.28 1.88 2.02
N GLU A 152 2.56 2.19 3.28
CA GLU A 152 3.92 2.42 3.76
C GLU A 152 4.30 1.28 4.72
N GLU A 153 5.56 0.86 4.67
CA GLU A 153 6.03 -0.37 5.31
C GLU A 153 5.84 -0.45 6.83
N GLU A 154 5.96 0.68 7.53
CA GLU A 154 5.84 0.74 8.98
C GLU A 154 4.45 1.23 9.42
N GLN A 155 3.86 2.17 8.68
CA GLN A 155 2.57 2.78 8.98
C GLN A 155 1.39 1.88 8.61
N GLY A 156 1.54 1.06 7.56
CA GLY A 156 0.51 0.19 7.03
C GLY A 156 -0.26 0.77 5.86
N LEU A 157 -1.51 0.29 5.69
CA LEU A 157 -2.40 0.72 4.61
C LEU A 157 -2.70 2.21 4.74
N LEU A 158 -2.53 2.96 3.64
CA LEU A 158 -2.82 4.39 3.58
C LEU A 158 -4.03 4.69 2.70
N ALA A 159 -4.16 4.00 1.56
CA ALA A 159 -5.29 4.18 0.66
C ALA A 159 -5.51 2.98 -0.26
N TYR A 160 -6.73 2.80 -0.74
CA TYR A 160 -7.02 1.93 -1.87
C TYR A 160 -8.20 2.44 -2.70
N THR A 161 -8.29 1.99 -3.95
CA THR A 161 -9.47 2.17 -4.79
C THR A 161 -9.89 0.85 -5.42
N SER A 162 -11.19 0.67 -5.59
CA SER A 162 -11.78 -0.47 -6.29
C SER A 162 -12.95 0.02 -7.13
N GLY A 163 -12.74 0.15 -8.44
CA GLY A 163 -13.67 0.88 -9.31
C GLY A 163 -13.84 2.33 -8.88
N GLU A 164 -15.07 2.74 -8.56
CA GLU A 164 -15.40 4.11 -8.11
C GLU A 164 -15.19 4.31 -6.61
N LYS A 165 -15.04 3.22 -5.85
CA LYS A 165 -14.82 3.26 -4.41
C LYS A 165 -13.40 3.73 -4.11
N GLN A 166 -13.27 4.70 -3.20
CA GLN A 166 -12.01 5.25 -2.73
C GLN A 166 -12.00 5.26 -1.20
N VAL A 167 -10.97 4.67 -0.62
CA VAL A 167 -10.81 4.59 0.83
C VAL A 167 -9.43 5.12 1.23
N GLN A 168 -9.40 5.93 2.28
CA GLN A 168 -8.20 6.46 2.89
C GLN A 168 -8.17 6.13 4.38
N ILE A 169 -7.01 5.70 4.87
CA ILE A 169 -6.77 5.40 6.27
C ILE A 169 -5.85 6.47 6.85
N THR A 170 -6.34 7.17 7.86
CA THR A 170 -5.56 8.17 8.61
C THR A 170 -5.33 7.66 10.01
N TYR A 171 -4.07 7.46 10.40
CA TYR A 171 -3.72 7.05 11.76
C TYR A 171 -3.62 8.28 12.67
N THR A 172 -4.04 8.16 13.93
CA THR A 172 -3.95 9.29 14.88
C THR A 172 -2.52 9.65 15.27
N SER A 173 -1.60 8.69 15.12
CA SER A 173 -0.17 8.85 15.39
C SER A 173 0.62 8.51 14.12
N PRO A 174 0.57 9.36 13.09
CA PRO A 174 1.29 9.10 11.85
C PRO A 174 2.81 9.18 12.10
N LYS A 175 3.56 8.34 11.39
CA LYS A 175 5.02 8.38 11.33
C LYS A 175 5.48 9.81 10.99
N GLN A 176 6.39 10.35 11.79
CA GLN A 176 6.78 11.76 11.70
C GLN A 176 7.29 12.12 10.29
N GLY A 177 6.76 13.18 9.70
CA GLY A 177 7.11 13.61 8.34
C GLY A 177 6.37 12.89 7.21
N LEU A 178 5.51 11.90 7.52
CA LEU A 178 4.67 11.25 6.51
C LEU A 178 3.76 12.25 5.78
N SER A 179 3.19 13.22 6.51
CA SER A 179 2.34 14.27 5.94
C SER A 179 3.07 15.17 4.93
N ASP A 180 4.40 15.31 5.07
CA ASP A 180 5.21 16.18 4.23
C ASP A 180 5.58 15.49 2.90
N ILE A 181 5.76 14.16 2.94
CA ILE A 181 6.20 13.39 1.78
C ILE A 181 5.05 12.74 1.00
N LEU A 182 3.98 12.33 1.68
CA LEU A 182 2.91 11.51 1.09
C LEU A 182 2.22 12.22 -0.09
N PRO A 183 1.85 13.52 -0.01
CA PRO A 183 1.22 14.21 -1.14
C PRO A 183 2.14 14.34 -2.35
N ARG A 184 3.45 14.44 -2.13
CA ARG A 184 4.42 14.45 -3.23
C ARG A 184 4.53 13.07 -3.86
N TYR A 185 4.71 12.03 -3.05
CA TYR A 185 4.77 10.65 -3.51
C TYR A 185 3.52 10.24 -4.32
N GLN A 186 2.32 10.55 -3.82
CA GLN A 186 1.07 10.22 -4.51
C GLN A 186 0.98 10.87 -5.89
N ARG A 187 1.43 12.12 -6.03
CA ARG A 187 1.47 12.81 -7.33
C ARG A 187 2.47 12.18 -8.29
N GLU A 188 3.68 11.89 -7.82
CA GLU A 188 4.74 11.25 -8.62
C GLU A 188 4.28 9.86 -9.13
N VAL A 189 3.71 9.04 -8.25
CA VAL A 189 3.20 7.72 -8.62
C VAL A 189 1.99 7.80 -9.53
N LYS A 190 1.07 8.74 -9.32
CA LYS A 190 -0.07 8.94 -10.23
C LYS A 190 0.41 9.23 -11.65
N GLN A 191 1.35 10.17 -11.81
CA GLN A 191 1.94 10.50 -13.11
C GLN A 191 2.68 9.31 -13.72
N LEU A 192 3.42 8.55 -12.90
CA LEU A 192 4.12 7.35 -13.35
C LEU A 192 3.14 6.29 -13.87
N VAL A 193 2.04 6.02 -13.15
CA VAL A 193 1.01 5.07 -13.57
C VAL A 193 0.35 5.51 -14.87
N GLU A 194 -0.01 6.80 -14.99
CA GLU A 194 -0.58 7.36 -16.23
C GLU A 194 0.38 7.18 -17.43
N PHE A 195 1.69 7.38 -17.22
CA PHE A 195 2.71 7.17 -18.25
C PHE A 195 2.88 5.69 -18.63
N LEU A 196 2.84 4.78 -17.65
CA LEU A 196 3.00 3.34 -17.87
C LEU A 196 1.82 2.71 -18.62
N VAL A 197 0.62 3.25 -18.41
CA VAL A 197 -0.62 2.79 -19.08
C VAL A 197 -0.69 3.23 -20.55
N GLN A 198 -0.07 4.36 -20.91
CA GLN A 198 -0.09 4.90 -22.28
C GLN A 198 0.90 4.23 -23.24
N ARG A 199 1.70 3.28 -22.77
CA ARG A 199 2.73 2.56 -23.55
C ARG A 199 2.28 1.14 -23.87
#